data_AF-A0A345H6Y1-F1
#
_entry.id   AF-A0A345H6Y1-F1
#
_cell.length_a   1.000
_cell.length_b   1.000
_cell.length_c   1.000
_cell.angle_alpha   90.00
_cell.angle_beta   90.00
_cell.angle_gamma   90.00
#
_symmetry.space_group_name_H-M   'P 1'
#
loop_
_entity.id
_entity.type
_entity.pdbx_description
1 polymer ?
#
loop_
_entity_poly.entity_id
_entity_poly.type
_entity_poly.pdbx_seq_one_letter_code
_entity_poly.pdbx_strand_id
1 'polypeptide(L)' 'MSKVAYKRLAIFCVIITAFGAIPEISRIMTSNAPDIAPQRTYLTIMVVSITCGILYLAFYFWRKGTKK' A
#
# COMPACT_ATOMS: atom_id res chain seq x y z
N MET A 1 -8.82 -19.93 8.92
CA MET A 1 -8.56 -19.46 7.55
C MET A 1 -7.47 -20.35 6.93
N SER A 2 -7.68 -20.88 5.72
CA SER A 2 -6.73 -21.79 5.07
C SER A 2 -5.40 -21.08 4.75
N LYS A 3 -4.27 -21.81 4.76
CA LYS A 3 -2.96 -21.28 4.33
C LYS A 3 -3.00 -20.66 2.94
N VAL A 4 -3.80 -21.23 2.05
CA VAL A 4 -4.05 -20.71 0.69
C VAL A 4 -4.76 -19.35 0.75
N ALA A 5 -5.73 -19.18 1.65
CA ALA A 5 -6.44 -17.92 1.80
C ALA A 5 -5.53 -16.80 2.33
N TYR A 6 -4.62 -17.10 3.26
CA TYR A 6 -3.60 -16.15 3.72
C TYR A 6 -2.63 -15.74 2.60
N LYS A 7 -2.20 -16.68 1.77
CA LYS A 7 -1.35 -16.37 0.60
C LYS A 7 -2.09 -15.51 -0.42
N ARG A 8 -3.36 -15.80 -0.71
CA ARG A 8 -4.21 -14.98 -1.60
C ARG A 8 -4.38 -13.56 -1.07
N LEU A 9 -4.62 -13.39 0.22
CA LEU A 9 -4.70 -12.08 0.87
C LEU A 9 -3.38 -11.31 0.78
N ALA A 10 -2.24 -11.96 1.03
CA ALA A 10 -0.93 -11.33 0.89
C ALA A 10 -0.69 -10.82 -0.54
N ILE A 11 -0.99 -11.66 -1.55
CA ILE A 11 -0.88 -11.29 -2.96
C ILE A 11 -1.82 -10.13 -3.29
N PHE A 12 -3.06 -10.15 -2.79
CA PHE A 12 -4.02 -9.08 -3.00
C PHE A 12 -3.55 -7.73 -2.43
N CYS A 13 -2.98 -7.72 -1.23
CA CYS A 13 -2.40 -6.52 -0.62
C CYS A 13 -1.24 -5.95 -1.46
N VAL A 14 -0.39 -6.81 -2.02
CA VAL A 14 0.71 -6.39 -2.92
C VAL A 14 0.16 -5.81 -4.23
N ILE A 15 -0.86 -6.44 -4.82
CA ILE A 15 -1.50 -5.94 -6.05
C ILE A 15 -2.11 -4.55 -5.82
N ILE A 16 -2.86 -4.35 -4.74
CA ILE A 16 -3.44 -3.03 -4.40
C ILE A 16 -2.33 -1.98 -4.24
N THR A 17 -1.23 -2.35 -3.60
CA THR A 17 -0.11 -1.43 -3.42
C THR A 17 0.51 -1.05 -4.76
N ALA A 18 0.73 -2.02 -5.64
CA ALA A 18 1.35 -1.81 -6.95
C ALA A 18 0.47 -0.97 -7.90
N PHE A 19 -0.84 -1.24 -7.94
CA PHE A 19 -1.76 -0.59 -8.88
C PHE A 19 -2.48 0.65 -8.33
N GLY A 20 -2.53 0.82 -7.01
CA GLY A 20 -3.20 1.96 -6.37
C GLY A 20 -2.20 2.92 -5.74
N ALA A 21 -1.43 2.45 -4.76
CA ALA A 21 -0.59 3.32 -3.94
C ALA A 21 0.59 3.92 -4.72
N ILE A 22 1.33 3.13 -5.49
CA ILE A 22 2.49 3.60 -6.28
C ILE A 22 2.12 4.72 -7.29
N PRO A 23 1.09 4.55 -8.15
CA PRO A 23 0.70 5.62 -9.06
C PRO A 23 0.17 6.86 -8.32
N GLU A 24 -0.49 6.70 -7.18
CA GLU A 24 -0.97 7.85 -6.39
C GLU A 24 0.17 8.63 -5.72
N ILE A 25 1.20 7.95 -5.21
CA ILE A 25 2.44 8.60 -4.74
C ILE A 25 3.06 9.41 -5.88
N SER A 26 3.15 8.81 -7.06
CA SER A 26 3.71 9.46 -8.25
C SER A 26 2.90 10.69 -8.63
N ARG A 27 1.57 10.63 -8.55
CA ARG A 27 0.65 11.75 -8.79
C ARG A 27 0.84 12.88 -7.77
N ILE A 28 0.92 12.57 -6.49
CA ILE A 28 1.10 13.58 -5.42
C ILE A 28 2.47 14.29 -5.56
N MET A 29 3.52 13.55 -5.92
CA MET A 29 4.87 14.09 -6.05
C MET A 29 5.06 14.94 -7.31
N THR A 30 4.42 14.57 -8.42
CA THR A 30 4.62 15.24 -9.73
C THR A 30 3.54 16.25 -10.08
N SER A 31 2.37 16.16 -9.47
CA SER A 31 1.26 17.07 -9.77
C SER A 31 1.47 18.44 -9.13
N ASN A 32 1.29 19.50 -9.94
CA ASN A 32 1.27 20.90 -9.51
C ASN A 32 -0.17 21.42 -9.36
N ALA A 33 -1.14 20.53 -9.17
CA ALA A 33 -2.51 20.92 -8.94
C ALA A 33 -2.61 21.81 -7.67
N PRO A 34 -3.40 22.89 -7.71
CA PRO A 34 -3.47 23.88 -6.63
C PRO A 34 -4.01 23.30 -5.31
N ASP A 35 -4.73 22.18 -5.36
CA ASP A 35 -5.19 21.39 -4.21
C ASP A 35 -4.09 20.50 -3.59
N ILE A 36 -3.06 20.13 -4.37
CA ILE A 36 -1.98 19.22 -3.96
C ILE A 36 -0.74 19.99 -3.49
N ALA A 37 -0.38 21.07 -4.17
CA ALA A 37 0.86 21.83 -3.91
C ALA A 37 1.02 22.31 -2.44
N PRO A 38 0.01 22.93 -1.79
CA PRO A 38 0.16 23.37 -0.40
C PRO A 38 0.10 22.24 0.63
N GLN A 39 -0.49 21.09 0.26
CA GLN A 39 -0.70 19.95 1.17
C GLN A 39 0.19 18.76 0.84
N ARG A 40 1.15 18.91 -0.08
CA ARG A 40 1.97 17.82 -0.61
C ARG A 40 2.65 17.02 0.49
N THR A 41 3.25 17.69 1.47
CA THR A 41 3.91 17.03 2.62
C THR A 41 2.92 16.17 3.42
N TYR A 42 1.73 16.69 3.71
CA TYR A 42 0.69 15.95 4.43
C TYR A 42 0.18 14.75 3.63
N LEU A 43 -0.12 14.95 2.35
CA LEU A 43 -0.58 13.91 1.43
C LEU A 43 0.47 12.80 1.26
N THR A 44 1.75 13.17 1.15
CA THR A 44 2.85 12.19 1.07
C THR A 44 2.95 11.38 2.36
N ILE A 45 2.93 12.01 3.54
CA ILE A 45 2.96 11.29 4.82
C ILE A 45 1.77 10.33 4.95
N MET A 46 0.56 10.78 4.57
CA MET A 46 -0.65 9.97 4.61
C MET A 46 -0.52 8.73 3.71
N VAL A 47 -0.14 8.93 2.44
CA VAL A 47 -0.03 7.84 1.48
C VAL A 47 1.10 6.87 1.83
N VAL A 48 2.24 7.37 2.31
CA VAL A 48 3.34 6.51 2.80
C VAL A 48 2.87 5.69 4.00
N SER A 49 2.16 6.30 4.95
CA SER A 49 1.64 5.60 6.14
C SER A 49 0.66 4.47 5.76
N ILE A 50 -0.27 4.74 4.84
CA ILE A 50 -1.22 3.75 4.33
C ILE A 50 -0.46 2.62 3.60
N THR A 51 0.52 2.97 2.77
CA THR A 51 1.34 2.01 2.02
C THR A 51 2.11 1.08 2.97
N CYS A 52 2.76 1.64 3.99
CA CYS A 52 3.45 0.87 5.02
C CYS A 52 2.48 -0.06 5.77
N GLY A 53 1.26 0.40 6.09
CA GLY A 53 0.24 -0.43 6.72
C GLY A 53 -0.20 -1.62 5.86
N ILE A 54 -0.42 -1.40 4.56
CA ILE A 54 -0.81 -2.46 3.62
C ILE A 54 0.34 -3.46 3.42
N LEU A 55 1.59 -2.99 3.31
CA LEU A 55 2.78 -3.85 3.20
C LEU A 55 3.01 -4.67 4.47
N TYR A 56 2.78 -4.08 5.65
CA TYR A 56 2.83 -4.80 6.91
C TYR A 56 1.79 -5.93 6.96
N LEU A 57 0.55 -5.65 6.54
CA LEU A 57 -0.50 -6.67 6.43
C LEU A 57 -0.14 -7.76 5.42
N ALA A 58 0.40 -7.38 4.25
CA ALA A 58 0.88 -8.33 3.24
C ALA A 58 1.93 -9.28 3.83
N PHE A 59 2.92 -8.73 4.54
CA PHE A 59 3.97 -9.50 5.20
C PHE A 59 3.41 -10.40 6.31
N TYR A 60 2.48 -9.88 7.12
CA TYR A 60 1.80 -10.64 8.17
C TYR A 60 1.04 -11.85 7.61
N PHE A 61 0.22 -11.64 6.56
CA PHE A 61 -0.53 -12.70 5.91
C PHE A 61 0.39 -13.69 5.19
N TRP A 62 1.46 -13.22 4.55
CA TRP A 62 2.47 -14.09 3.94
C TRP A 62 3.11 -15.02 4.96
N ARG A 63 3.51 -14.48 6.12
CA ARG A 63 4.10 -15.25 7.22
C ARG A 63 3.12 -16.26 7.78
N LYS A 64 1.83 -15.90 7.95
CA LYS A 64 0.77 -16.82 8.40
C LYS A 64 0.44 -17.91 7.38
N GLY A 65 0.52 -17.62 6.08
CA GLY A 65 0.32 -18.59 5.01
C GLY A 65 1.50 -19.54 4.76
N THR A 66 2.71 -19.15 5.20
CA THR A 66 3.96 -19.91 5.02
C THR A 66 4.37 -20.72 6.24
N LYS A 67 3.98 -20.32 7.46
CA LYS A 67 4.23 -21.14 8.66
C LYS A 67 3.54 -22.52 8.52
N LYS A 68 4.34 -23.58 8.66
CA LYS A 68 3.88 -24.99 8.64
C LYS A 68 2.86 -25.25 9.74
#